data_AF-A0A2H6G196-F1
#
_entry.id   AF-A0A2H6G196-F1
#
_cell.length_a   1.000
_cell.length_b   1.000
_cell.length_c   1.000
_cell.angle_alpha   90.00
_cell.angle_beta   90.00
_cell.angle_gamma   90.00
#
_symmetry.space_group_name_H-M   'P 1'
#
loop_
_entity.id
_entity.type
_entity.pdbx_description
1 polymer ?
#
loop_
_entity_poly.entity_id
_entity_poly.type
_entity_poly.pdbx_seq_one_letter_code
_entity_poly.pdbx_strand_id
1 'polypeptide(L)'
;MWKTGNFFLSLYSLEEFFGKCVALSVNSLSNPTFIFPIRIYYEDTDAGGVVYHANYLRYMERARTEWLRETGYELTKLEQEQGFIFAVRSANVDFLKPAFLNDLLQVHVTVARKGKVSLDILHEIYRENVLVCRAGIKLAGLAAGSFRPQAIPFEID
;
A
#
# COMPACT_ATOMS: atom_id res chain seq x y z
N MET A 1 22.93 5.77 -32.45
CA MET A 1 23.27 7.20 -32.30
C MET A 1 22.22 7.80 -31.36
N TRP A 2 22.43 7.73 -30.05
CA TRP A 2 21.56 8.35 -29.04
C TRP A 2 22.41 9.35 -28.27
N LYS A 3 22.07 10.64 -28.39
CA LYS A 3 22.79 11.74 -27.75
C LYS A 3 22.34 11.86 -26.29
N THR A 4 23.30 11.83 -25.38
CA THR A 4 23.16 12.23 -23.98
C THR A 4 22.84 13.71 -23.88
N GLY A 5 21.62 14.05 -23.47
CA GLY A 5 21.22 15.41 -23.11
C GLY A 5 21.29 15.59 -21.60
N ASN A 6 22.24 16.41 -21.13
CA ASN A 6 22.30 16.89 -19.75
C ASN A 6 21.08 17.79 -19.48
N PHE A 7 20.16 17.32 -18.67
CA PHE A 7 19.15 18.17 -18.03
C PHE A 7 19.64 18.51 -16.62
N PHE A 8 20.19 19.71 -16.48
CA PHE A 8 20.47 20.34 -15.20
C PHE A 8 19.13 20.89 -14.68
N LEU A 9 18.45 20.14 -13.82
CA LEU A 9 17.29 20.65 -13.09
C LEU A 9 17.75 21.16 -11.73
N SER A 10 17.50 22.45 -11.53
CA SER A 10 17.66 23.18 -10.28
C SER A 10 17.05 22.43 -9.08
N LEU A 11 17.81 22.32 -8.00
CA LEU A 11 17.47 21.67 -6.72
C LEU A 11 16.36 22.37 -5.90
N TYR A 12 15.59 23.27 -6.51
CA TYR A 12 14.49 23.99 -5.86
C TYR A 12 13.19 23.83 -6.68
N SER A 13 12.56 22.65 -6.62
CA SER A 13 11.15 22.45 -7.04
C SER A 13 10.56 21.07 -6.68
N LEU A 14 11.27 20.18 -5.98
CA LEU A 14 10.73 18.84 -5.65
C LEU A 14 10.07 18.75 -4.27
N GLU A 15 10.32 19.68 -3.34
CA GLU A 15 9.70 19.63 -2.00
C GLU A 15 8.23 20.08 -1.99
N GLU A 16 7.79 20.91 -2.94
CA GLU A 16 6.42 21.43 -2.94
C GLU A 16 5.37 20.43 -3.47
N PHE A 17 5.76 19.39 -4.22
CA PHE A 17 4.85 18.35 -4.67
C PHE A 17 4.69 17.20 -3.64
N PHE A 18 5.67 17.03 -2.75
CA PHE A 18 5.66 16.03 -1.68
C PHE A 18 5.01 16.51 -0.37
N GLY A 19 4.72 17.81 -0.24
CA GLY A 19 4.45 18.48 1.04
C GLY A 19 3.14 18.17 1.79
N LYS A 20 2.28 17.23 1.37
CA LYS A 20 1.05 16.90 2.14
C LYS A 20 0.70 15.42 2.31
N CYS A 21 1.45 14.51 1.68
CA CYS A 21 1.33 13.08 1.92
C CYS A 21 2.74 12.52 2.12
N VAL A 22 3.12 12.26 3.38
CA VAL A 22 4.38 11.64 3.78
C VAL A 22 5.61 12.55 3.70
N ALA A 23 5.63 13.60 4.53
CA ALA A 23 6.88 14.05 5.14
C ALA A 23 7.14 13.20 6.41
N LEU A 24 7.41 11.92 6.22
CA LEU A 24 8.13 11.14 7.23
C LEU A 24 9.57 11.10 6.77
N SER A 25 10.38 11.94 7.42
CA SER A 25 11.83 11.85 7.47
C SER A 25 12.25 10.38 7.54
N VAL A 26 13.29 10.03 6.81
CA VAL A 26 13.91 8.69 6.65
C VAL A 26 14.53 8.15 7.97
N ASN A 27 14.08 8.64 9.13
CA ASN A 27 14.56 8.29 10.46
C ASN A 27 13.37 8.04 11.41
N SER A 28 12.63 6.97 11.15
CA SER A 28 12.04 6.13 12.20
C SER A 28 11.74 4.79 11.56
N LEU A 29 12.58 3.79 11.80
CA LEU A 29 12.26 2.40 11.49
C LEU A 29 11.11 1.98 12.41
N SER A 30 9.88 2.38 12.07
CA SER A 30 8.71 1.63 12.53
C SER A 30 8.82 0.28 11.85
N ASN A 31 9.09 -0.76 12.62
CA ASN A 31 9.01 -2.12 12.09
C ASN A 31 7.64 -2.29 11.42
N PRO A 32 7.57 -2.99 10.26
CA PRO A 32 6.28 -3.24 9.63
C PRO A 32 5.38 -3.96 10.63
N THR A 33 4.15 -3.51 10.76
CA THR A 33 3.14 -4.13 11.63
C THR A 33 2.85 -5.56 11.17
N PHE A 34 2.95 -5.82 9.87
CA PHE A 34 2.71 -7.12 9.28
C PHE A 34 3.47 -7.29 7.97
N ILE A 35 3.88 -8.53 7.66
CA ILE A 35 4.56 -8.89 6.41
C ILE A 35 3.81 -10.06 5.76
N PHE A 36 3.37 -9.87 4.52
CA PHE A 36 2.66 -10.89 3.75
C PHE A 36 3.48 -11.37 2.55
N PRO A 37 3.79 -12.68 2.44
CA PRO A 37 4.54 -13.20 1.31
C PRO A 37 3.66 -13.41 0.07
N ILE A 38 4.16 -13.03 -1.11
CA ILE A 38 3.49 -13.27 -2.40
C ILE A 38 4.51 -13.83 -3.40
N ARG A 39 4.15 -14.98 -4.00
CA ARG A 39 4.86 -15.53 -5.17
C ARG A 39 4.28 -14.91 -6.44
N ILE A 40 5.15 -14.45 -7.33
CA ILE A 40 4.74 -14.00 -8.67
C ILE A 40 4.56 -15.19 -9.60
N TYR A 41 3.38 -15.29 -10.21
CA TYR A 41 3.02 -16.29 -11.21
C TYR A 41 2.83 -15.66 -12.60
N TYR A 42 2.57 -16.49 -13.62
CA TYR A 42 2.36 -16.00 -14.99
C TYR A 42 1.23 -14.98 -15.10
N GLU A 43 0.13 -15.17 -14.36
CA GLU A 43 -1.03 -14.27 -14.33
C GLU A 43 -0.71 -12.87 -13.80
N ASP A 44 0.42 -12.72 -13.11
CA ASP A 44 0.85 -11.45 -12.54
C ASP A 44 1.65 -10.61 -13.54
N THR A 45 2.19 -11.24 -14.59
CA THR A 45 3.11 -10.62 -15.55
C THR A 45 2.38 -10.05 -16.77
N ASP A 46 2.97 -9.03 -17.38
CA ASP A 46 2.52 -8.48 -18.67
C ASP A 46 3.50 -8.78 -19.82
N ALA A 47 3.17 -8.28 -21.02
CA ALA A 47 3.97 -8.48 -22.22
C ALA A 47 5.40 -7.91 -22.12
N GLY A 48 5.69 -7.06 -21.12
CA GLY A 48 7.03 -6.57 -20.81
C GLY A 48 7.89 -7.57 -20.03
N GLY A 49 7.34 -8.73 -19.64
CA GLY A 49 8.05 -9.75 -18.89
C GLY A 49 8.25 -9.42 -17.40
N VAL A 50 7.53 -8.43 -16.89
CA VAL A 50 7.55 -7.97 -15.50
C VAL A 50 6.14 -7.99 -14.92
N VAL A 51 6.02 -7.87 -13.61
CA VAL A 51 4.72 -7.73 -12.94
C VAL A 51 3.97 -6.52 -13.47
N TYR A 52 2.73 -6.72 -13.89
CA TYR A 52 1.83 -5.66 -14.33
C TYR A 52 1.58 -4.67 -13.19
N HIS A 53 1.79 -3.38 -13.43
CA HIS A 53 1.77 -2.33 -12.40
C HIS A 53 0.51 -2.33 -11.51
N ALA A 54 -0.68 -2.66 -12.05
CA ALA A 54 -1.91 -2.69 -11.26
C ALA A 54 -1.97 -3.86 -10.25
N ASN A 55 -1.23 -4.96 -10.50
CA ASN A 55 -1.24 -6.12 -9.62
C ASN A 55 -0.63 -5.81 -8.24
N TYR A 56 0.25 -4.81 -8.14
CA TYR A 56 0.76 -4.36 -6.85
C TYR A 56 -0.36 -3.88 -5.90
N LEU A 57 -1.43 -3.27 -6.42
CA LEU A 57 -2.59 -2.90 -5.58
C LEU A 57 -3.33 -4.13 -5.04
N ARG A 58 -3.42 -5.20 -5.84
CA ARG A 58 -4.02 -6.49 -5.43
C ARG A 58 -3.20 -7.12 -4.31
N TYR A 59 -1.87 -7.03 -4.40
CA TYR A 59 -0.95 -7.53 -3.38
C TYR A 59 -1.10 -6.78 -2.07
N MET A 60 -1.15 -5.45 -2.13
CA MET A 60 -1.38 -4.58 -0.98
C MET A 60 -2.74 -4.88 -0.33
N GLU A 61 -3.79 -5.09 -1.12
CA GLU A 61 -5.11 -5.46 -0.60
C GLU A 61 -5.08 -6.80 0.15
N ARG A 62 -4.51 -7.84 -0.47
CA ARG A 62 -4.34 -9.16 0.18
C ARG A 62 -3.59 -9.01 1.52
N ALA A 63 -2.50 -8.26 1.54
CA ALA A 63 -1.73 -8.03 2.75
C ALA A 63 -2.53 -7.30 3.85
N ARG A 64 -3.35 -6.29 3.49
CA ARG A 64 -4.22 -5.62 4.47
C ARG A 64 -5.31 -6.54 4.99
N THR A 65 -5.91 -7.35 4.13
CA THR A 65 -6.95 -8.31 4.52
C THR A 65 -6.39 -9.34 5.50
N GLU A 66 -5.21 -9.89 5.22
CA GLU A 66 -4.57 -10.87 6.10
C GLU A 66 -4.04 -10.25 7.40
N TRP A 67 -3.54 -9.02 7.35
CA TRP A 67 -3.21 -8.26 8.57
C TRP A 67 -4.43 -8.07 9.48
N LEU A 68 -5.57 -7.67 8.91
CA LEU A 68 -6.82 -7.53 9.67
C LEU A 68 -7.28 -8.89 10.22
N ARG A 69 -7.14 -9.96 9.45
CA ARG A 69 -7.46 -11.32 9.91
C ARG A 69 -6.59 -11.74 11.10
N GLU A 70 -5.28 -11.52 11.02
CA GLU A 70 -4.33 -11.87 12.10
C GLU A 70 -4.58 -11.08 13.39
N THR A 71 -5.05 -9.84 13.25
CA THR A 71 -5.42 -8.97 14.39
C THR A 71 -6.86 -9.21 14.89
N GLY A 72 -7.58 -10.19 14.34
CA GLY A 72 -8.92 -10.59 14.79
C GLY A 72 -10.10 -9.86 14.14
N TYR A 73 -9.85 -9.03 13.12
CA TYR A 73 -10.82 -8.16 12.45
C TYR A 73 -11.11 -8.59 11.01
N GLU A 74 -11.59 -9.81 10.83
CA GLU A 74 -11.96 -10.32 9.51
C GLU A 74 -13.02 -9.45 8.81
N LEU A 75 -12.74 -9.04 7.57
CA LEU A 75 -13.60 -8.11 6.81
C LEU A 75 -15.06 -8.58 6.67
N THR A 76 -15.27 -9.88 6.43
CA THR A 76 -16.62 -10.46 6.31
C THR A 76 -17.39 -10.40 7.62
N LYS A 77 -16.72 -10.61 8.76
CA LYS A 77 -17.34 -10.48 10.09
C LYS A 77 -17.63 -9.04 10.43
N LEU A 78 -16.72 -8.11 10.14
CA LEU A 78 -16.96 -6.67 10.31
C LEU A 78 -18.19 -6.21 9.51
N GLU A 79 -18.35 -6.70 8.28
CA GLU A 79 -19.52 -6.38 7.47
C GLU A 79 -20.81 -6.97 8.06
N GLN A 80 -20.80 -8.27 8.39
CA GLN A 80 -22.00 -8.99 8.83
C GLN A 80 -22.46 -8.60 10.24
N GLU A 81 -21.53 -8.46 11.18
CA GLU A 81 -21.83 -8.26 12.60
C GLU A 81 -21.89 -6.78 12.98
N GLN A 82 -21.14 -5.93 12.29
CA GLN A 82 -21.01 -4.50 12.63
C GLN A 82 -21.44 -3.57 11.51
N GLY A 83 -21.88 -4.10 10.36
CA GLY A 83 -22.30 -3.31 9.22
C GLY A 83 -21.18 -2.43 8.67
N PHE A 84 -19.91 -2.80 8.88
CA PHE A 84 -18.75 -1.96 8.58
C PHE A 84 -17.98 -2.48 7.37
N ILE A 85 -17.60 -1.57 6.45
CA ILE A 85 -16.72 -1.87 5.31
C ILE A 85 -15.65 -0.78 5.17
N PHE A 86 -14.55 -1.14 4.50
CA PHE A 86 -13.57 -0.17 4.01
C PHE A 86 -13.74 0.12 2.52
N ALA A 87 -13.55 1.38 2.14
CA ALA A 87 -13.36 1.79 0.76
C ALA A 87 -12.02 2.52 0.59
N VAL A 88 -11.29 2.21 -0.49
CA VAL A 88 -10.07 2.97 -0.85
C VAL A 88 -10.48 4.35 -1.34
N ARG A 89 -10.01 5.40 -0.66
CA ARG A 89 -10.26 6.80 -1.04
C ARG A 89 -9.19 7.36 -1.97
N SER A 90 -7.93 6.97 -1.74
CA SER A 90 -6.79 7.35 -2.58
C SER A 90 -5.67 6.30 -2.47
N ALA A 91 -4.94 6.13 -3.57
CA ALA A 91 -3.71 5.35 -3.64
C ALA A 91 -2.66 6.18 -4.37
N ASN A 92 -1.50 6.37 -3.74
CA ASN A 92 -0.32 6.97 -4.36
C ASN A 92 0.75 5.90 -4.41
N VAL A 93 1.27 5.58 -5.59
CA VAL A 93 2.11 4.40 -5.82
C VAL A 93 3.35 4.80 -6.61
N ASP A 94 4.52 4.47 -6.07
CA ASP A 94 5.82 4.60 -6.73
C ASP A 94 6.33 3.21 -7.12
N PHE A 95 6.53 3.00 -8.42
CA PHE A 95 7.12 1.77 -8.97
C PHE A 95 8.63 1.98 -9.17
N LEU A 96 9.45 1.42 -8.27
CA LEU A 96 10.87 1.76 -8.16
C LEU A 96 11.78 0.78 -8.92
N LYS A 97 11.46 -0.52 -8.86
CA LYS A 97 12.18 -1.60 -9.56
C LYS A 97 11.20 -2.64 -10.08
N PRO A 98 11.50 -3.37 -11.18
CA PRO A 98 10.63 -4.44 -11.63
C PRO A 98 10.76 -5.69 -10.76
N ALA A 99 9.64 -6.40 -10.60
CA ALA A 99 9.58 -7.80 -10.17
C ALA A 99 9.26 -8.70 -11.38
N PHE A 100 9.70 -9.94 -11.31
CA PHE A 100 9.66 -10.92 -12.38
C PHE A 100 8.92 -12.20 -11.96
N LEU A 101 8.57 -13.02 -12.94
CA LEU A 101 8.06 -14.36 -12.70
C LEU A 101 8.96 -15.11 -11.71
N ASN A 102 8.35 -15.83 -10.79
CA ASN A 102 9.00 -16.56 -9.69
C ASN A 102 9.70 -15.68 -8.64
N ASP A 103 9.61 -14.35 -8.65
CA ASP A 103 10.05 -13.57 -7.50
C ASP A 103 9.20 -13.89 -6.25
N LEU A 104 9.83 -13.92 -5.06
CA LEU A 104 9.13 -13.91 -3.78
C LEU A 104 9.12 -12.48 -3.26
N LEU A 105 7.95 -11.89 -3.19
CA LEU A 105 7.76 -10.55 -2.66
C LEU A 105 7.31 -10.61 -1.21
N GLN A 106 7.80 -9.66 -0.42
CA GLN A 106 7.33 -9.37 0.93
C GLN A 106 6.55 -8.06 0.90
N VAL A 107 5.24 -8.13 1.13
CA VAL A 107 4.37 -6.95 1.18
C VAL A 107 4.24 -6.52 2.63
N HIS A 108 4.88 -5.41 2.96
CA HIS A 108 4.86 -4.84 4.30
C HIS A 108 3.61 -3.97 4.46
N VAL A 109 3.03 -4.01 5.65
CA VAL A 109 1.90 -3.17 6.07
C VAL A 109 2.33 -2.39 7.30
N THR A 110 2.24 -1.06 7.22
CA THR A 110 2.46 -0.17 8.36
C THR A 110 1.28 0.77 8.50
N VAL A 111 0.68 0.81 9.70
CA VAL A 111 -0.37 1.78 10.00
C VAL A 111 0.28 3.14 10.27
N ALA A 112 0.21 4.03 9.29
CA ALA A 112 0.80 5.37 9.41
C ALA A 112 -0.07 6.29 10.28
N ARG A 113 -1.40 6.12 10.21
CA ARG A 113 -2.36 6.89 11.02
C ARG A 113 -3.72 6.17 11.09
N LYS A 114 -4.25 6.00 12.30
CA LYS A 114 -5.66 5.68 12.54
C LYS A 114 -6.42 6.96 12.93
N GLY A 115 -7.47 7.29 12.18
CA GLY A 115 -8.46 8.30 12.54
C GLY A 115 -9.78 7.65 12.99
N LYS A 116 -10.79 8.47 13.30
CA LYS A 116 -12.11 7.96 13.71
C LYS A 116 -12.79 7.17 12.59
N VAL A 117 -12.76 7.69 11.35
CA VAL A 117 -13.47 7.13 10.17
C VAL A 117 -12.53 6.85 8.98
N SER A 118 -11.22 6.86 9.21
CA SER A 118 -10.23 6.68 8.14
C SER A 118 -8.96 6.03 8.66
N LEU A 119 -8.25 5.33 7.77
CA LEU A 119 -6.99 4.66 8.07
C LEU A 119 -6.00 4.95 6.93
N ASP A 120 -4.83 5.48 7.28
CA ASP A 120 -3.73 5.71 6.34
C ASP A 120 -2.71 4.58 6.52
N ILE A 121 -2.44 3.82 5.46
CA ILE A 121 -1.53 2.67 5.42
C ILE A 121 -0.36 2.99 4.50
N LEU A 122 0.86 2.73 4.98
CA LEU A 122 2.05 2.65 4.16
C LEU A 122 2.29 1.18 3.77
N HIS A 123 2.44 0.94 2.48
CA HIS A 123 2.92 -0.31 1.93
C HIS A 123 4.31 -0.15 1.34
N GLU A 124 5.16 -1.12 1.64
CA GLU A 124 6.45 -1.30 0.99
C GLU A 124 6.55 -2.74 0.52
N ILE A 125 6.96 -2.94 -0.72
CA ILE A 125 7.05 -4.27 -1.32
C ILE A 125 8.51 -4.53 -1.63
N TYR A 126 9.05 -5.56 -1.01
CA TYR A 126 10.44 -5.97 -1.16
C TYR A 126 10.55 -7.25 -1.95
N ARG A 127 11.60 -7.35 -2.76
CA ARG A 127 12.17 -8.62 -3.20
C ARG A 127 13.50 -8.77 -2.48
N GLU A 128 13.59 -9.75 -1.57
CA GLU A 128 14.72 -9.84 -0.65
C GLU A 128 14.94 -8.50 0.07
N ASN A 129 16.08 -7.83 -0.14
CA ASN A 129 16.39 -6.52 0.46
C ASN A 129 16.16 -5.33 -0.50
N VAL A 130 15.58 -5.56 -1.67
CA VAL A 130 15.37 -4.52 -2.69
C VAL A 130 13.93 -4.02 -2.61
N LEU A 131 13.77 -2.72 -2.33
CA LEU A 131 12.47 -2.05 -2.41
C LEU A 131 12.03 -1.94 -3.88
N VAL A 132 10.93 -2.61 -4.20
CA VAL A 132 10.37 -2.72 -5.56
C VAL A 132 9.24 -1.70 -5.77
N CYS A 133 8.37 -1.53 -4.79
CA CYS A 133 7.22 -0.65 -4.87
C CYS A 133 6.92 -0.05 -3.49
N ARG A 134 6.51 1.21 -3.45
CA ARG A 134 6.04 1.90 -2.24
C ARG A 134 4.69 2.54 -2.52
N ALA A 135 3.77 2.48 -1.56
CA ALA A 135 2.47 3.13 -1.70
C ALA A 135 1.89 3.66 -0.39
N GLY A 136 1.26 4.82 -0.49
CA GLY A 136 0.35 5.35 0.54
C GLY A 136 -1.10 5.09 0.16
N ILE A 137 -1.81 4.30 0.96
CA ILE A 137 -3.23 3.97 0.77
C ILE A 137 -4.06 4.61 1.87
N LYS A 138 -5.10 5.35 1.48
CA LYS A 138 -6.08 5.91 2.40
C LYS A 138 -7.39 5.15 2.30
N LEU A 139 -7.83 4.60 3.43
CA LEU A 139 -9.11 3.92 3.57
C LEU A 139 -10.11 4.82 4.29
N ALA A 140 -11.37 4.75 3.88
CA ALA A 140 -12.51 5.32 4.59
C ALA A 140 -13.35 4.17 5.18
N GLY A 141 -13.72 4.30 6.45
CA GLY A 141 -14.68 3.40 7.10
C GLY A 141 -16.10 3.85 6.78
N LEU A 142 -16.93 2.91 6.29
CA LEU A 142 -18.29 3.18 5.83
C LEU A 142 -19.28 2.16 6.39
N ALA A 143 -20.54 2.57 6.51
CA ALA A 143 -21.65 1.69 6.80
C ALA A 143 -22.06 0.92 5.53
N ALA A 144 -21.99 -0.42 5.56
CA ALA A 144 -22.21 -1.31 4.42
C ALA A 144 -23.54 -1.04 3.69
N GLY A 145 -24.63 -0.83 4.43
CA GLY A 145 -25.96 -0.61 3.85
C GLY A 145 -26.20 0.79 3.26
N SER A 146 -25.35 1.78 3.52
CA SER A 146 -25.61 3.17 3.11
C SER A 146 -24.42 3.92 2.51
N PHE A 147 -23.22 3.35 2.57
CA PHE A 147 -21.96 3.99 2.19
C PHE A 147 -21.70 5.35 2.86
N ARG A 148 -22.36 5.63 3.99
CA ARG A 148 -22.08 6.81 4.81
C ARG A 148 -20.87 6.55 5.73
N PRO A 149 -20.12 7.59 6.11
CA PRO A 149 -18.99 7.44 7.04
C PRO A 149 -19.39 6.74 8.34
N GLN A 150 -18.63 5.72 8.73
CA GLN A 150 -18.79 4.99 9.99
C GLN A 150 -17.46 4.96 10.73
N ALA A 151 -17.51 5.02 12.06
CA ALA A 151 -16.32 4.90 12.88
C ALA A 151 -15.69 3.50 12.73
N ILE A 152 -14.36 3.43 12.69
CA ILE A 152 -13.64 2.16 12.70
C ILE A 152 -13.95 1.46 14.03
N PRO A 153 -14.58 0.27 14.00
CA PRO A 153 -15.18 -0.35 15.19
C PRO A 153 -14.19 -1.23 15.98
N PHE A 154 -12.89 -1.04 15.73
CA PHE A 154 -11.82 -1.84 16.30
C PHE A 154 -10.61 -1.01 16.66
N GLU A 155 -9.81 -1.51 17.60
CA GLU A 155 -8.53 -0.92 17.97
C GLU A 155 -7.39 -1.53 17.17
N ILE A 156 -6.34 -0.74 16.95
CA ILE A 156 -5.10 -1.19 16.33
C ILE A 156 -4.04 -0.87 17.37
N ASP A 157 -3.37 -1.90 17.88
CA ASP A 157 -2.23 -1.77 18.80
C ASP A 157 -0.95 -1.33 18.05
#